data_AF-A0A934UYP1-F1
#
_entry.id   AF-A0A934UYP1-F1
#
_cell.length_a   1.000
_cell.length_b   1.000
_cell.length_c   1.000
_cell.angle_alpha   90.00
_cell.angle_beta   90.00
_cell.angle_gamma   90.00
#
_symmetry.space_group_name_H-M   'P 1'
#
loop_
_entity.id
_entity.type
_entity.pdbx_description
1 polymer ?
#
loop_
_entity_poly.entity_id
_entity_poly.type
_entity_poly.pdbx_seq_one_letter_code
_entity_poly.pdbx_strand_id
1 'polypeptide(L)'
;MADTIIDQLAKGLKAATSLQITTVVGDFMVTVPENGAFKVTTQSPQDVKGIHTRIDLLQGDIGTIVDGSFYDPNQPSPLQALHSEQVANAQKIVQSNVELLGELAEWLGNSVNAALTKET
;
A
#
# COMPACT_ATOMS: atom_id res chain seq x y z
N MET A 1 -24.44 -16.27 -2.51
CA MET A 1 -23.14 -16.89 -2.17
C MET A 1 -22.03 -16.45 -3.11
N ALA A 2 -22.24 -16.40 -4.44
CA ALA A 2 -21.26 -15.88 -5.39
C ALA A 2 -20.91 -14.39 -5.17
N ASP A 3 -21.91 -13.54 -4.91
CA ASP A 3 -21.70 -12.10 -4.64
C ASP A 3 -20.77 -11.84 -3.45
N THR A 4 -20.80 -12.72 -2.46
CA THR A 4 -20.03 -12.58 -1.22
C THR A 4 -18.54 -12.85 -1.44
N ILE A 5 -18.19 -13.76 -2.36
CA ILE A 5 -16.80 -14.08 -2.71
C ILE A 5 -16.23 -12.97 -3.59
N ILE A 6 -16.99 -12.47 -4.56
CA ILE A 6 -16.57 -11.36 -5.43
C ILE A 6 -16.33 -10.09 -4.60
N ASP A 7 -17.21 -9.79 -3.64
CA ASP A 7 -17.04 -8.65 -2.75
C ASP A 7 -15.80 -8.77 -1.85
N GLN A 8 -15.51 -9.98 -1.34
CA GLN A 8 -14.30 -10.22 -0.55
C GLN A 8 -13.04 -10.12 -1.41
N LEU A 9 -13.10 -10.61 -2.65
CA LEU A 9 -12.00 -10.50 -3.59
C LEU A 9 -11.74 -9.03 -3.93
N ALA A 10 -12.79 -8.25 -4.23
CA ALA A 10 -12.70 -6.82 -4.51
C ALA A 10 -12.13 -6.03 -3.32
N LYS A 11 -12.52 -6.38 -2.09
CA LYS A 11 -11.94 -5.79 -0.86
C LYS A 11 -10.47 -6.16 -0.69
N GLY A 12 -10.09 -7.41 -0.95
CA GLY A 12 -8.70 -7.87 -0.89
C GLY A 12 -7.82 -7.17 -1.93
N LEU A 13 -8.31 -7.05 -3.17
CA LEU A 13 -7.67 -6.30 -4.25
C LEU A 13 -7.48 -4.84 -3.87
N LYS A 14 -8.53 -4.18 -3.36
CA LYS A 14 -8.44 -2.77 -2.94
C LYS A 14 -7.44 -2.55 -1.80
N ALA A 15 -7.35 -3.50 -0.86
CA ALA A 15 -6.36 -3.46 0.21
C ALA A 15 -4.94 -3.70 -0.34
N ALA A 16 -4.78 -4.60 -1.31
CA ALA A 16 -3.50 -4.88 -1.95
C ALA A 16 -2.99 -3.71 -2.81
N THR A 17 -3.89 -2.89 -3.36
CA THR A 17 -3.54 -1.76 -4.24
C THR A 17 -3.36 -0.43 -3.49
N SER A 18 -3.61 -0.39 -2.18
CA SER A 18 -3.44 0.82 -1.38
C SER A 18 -2.23 0.69 -0.48
N LEU A 19 -1.33 1.68 -0.58
CA LEU A 19 -0.08 1.69 0.16
C LEU A 19 0.05 2.99 0.95
N GLN A 20 0.43 2.86 2.20
CA GLN A 20 0.62 3.99 3.11
C GLN A 20 1.99 3.86 3.77
N ILE A 21 2.82 4.88 3.62
CA ILE A 21 4.15 4.93 4.21
C ILE A 21 4.23 6.17 5.07
N THR A 22 4.54 5.98 6.35
CA THR A 22 4.66 7.08 7.30
C THR A 22 6.01 6.98 7.97
N THR A 23 6.85 8.00 7.78
CA THR A 23 8.13 8.16 8.48
C THR A 23 7.94 9.23 9.53
N VAL A 24 8.19 8.88 10.78
CA VAL A 24 7.95 9.73 11.94
C VAL A 24 9.25 9.94 12.70
N VAL A 25 9.46 11.15 13.20
CA VAL A 25 10.57 11.49 14.11
C VAL A 25 9.98 12.05 15.41
N GLY A 26 10.19 11.33 16.51
CA GLY A 26 9.67 11.68 17.84
C GLY A 26 9.19 10.44 18.61
N ASP A 27 8.48 10.66 19.71
CA ASP A 27 7.88 9.57 20.51
C ASP A 27 6.63 9.01 19.83
N PHE A 28 6.74 7.80 19.29
CA PHE A 28 5.63 7.08 18.67
C PHE A 28 5.41 5.72 19.33
N MET A 29 4.15 5.30 19.33
CA MET A 29 3.73 3.95 19.69
C MET A 29 3.36 3.20 18.41
N VAL A 30 3.86 1.98 18.28
CA VAL A 30 3.44 1.04 17.24
C VAL A 30 2.46 0.06 17.86
N THR A 31 1.24 0.04 17.34
CA THR A 31 0.27 -1.01 17.67
C THR A 31 0.20 -1.96 16.48
N VAL A 32 0.28 -3.26 16.75
CA VAL A 32 0.05 -4.30 15.74
C VAL A 32 -1.30 -4.97 16.04
N PRO A 33 -2.40 -4.47 15.48
CA PRO A 33 -3.70 -5.15 15.51
C PRO A 33 -3.64 -6.57 14.92
N GLU A 34 -4.62 -7.41 15.28
CA GLU A 34 -4.72 -8.81 14.83
C GLU A 34 -4.78 -8.97 13.29
N ASN A 35 -5.11 -7.90 12.55
CA ASN A 35 -5.10 -7.88 11.09
C ASN A 35 -3.69 -7.73 10.48
N GLY A 36 -2.63 -7.68 11.31
CA GLY A 36 -1.23 -7.60 10.87
C GLY A 36 -0.80 -6.25 10.32
N ALA A 37 -1.69 -5.25 10.29
CA ALA A 37 -1.36 -3.91 9.81
C ALA A 37 -0.64 -3.10 10.90
N PHE A 38 0.51 -2.51 10.60
CA PHE A 38 1.18 -1.62 11.54
C PHE A 38 0.38 -0.31 11.68
N LYS A 39 -0.08 -0.02 12.91
CA LYS A 39 -0.71 1.26 13.24
C LYS A 39 0.25 2.10 14.07
N VAL A 40 0.74 3.19 13.49
CA VAL A 40 1.56 4.17 14.19
C VAL A 40 0.64 5.20 14.85
N THR A 41 0.75 5.35 16.16
CA THR A 41 0.04 6.36 16.95
C THR A 41 1.05 7.21 17.70
N THR A 42 0.85 8.52 17.72
CA THR A 42 1.74 9.45 18.42
C THR A 42 1.19 9.73 19.82
N GLN A 43 2.06 9.81 20.84
CA GLN A 43 1.62 10.12 22.21
C GLN A 43 1.23 11.60 22.37
N SER A 44 1.85 12.48 21.58
CA SER A 44 1.50 13.90 21.48
C SER A 44 1.33 14.28 20.00
N PRO A 45 0.10 14.42 19.49
CA PRO A 45 -0.14 14.71 18.07
C PRO A 45 0.44 16.04 17.58
N GLN A 46 0.76 16.96 18.50
CA GLN A 46 1.17 18.33 18.16
C GLN A 46 2.68 18.52 17.96
N ASP A 47 3.52 17.61 18.45
CA ASP A 47 4.98 17.76 18.42
C ASP A 47 5.69 16.78 17.47
N VAL A 48 4.92 15.91 16.83
CA VAL A 48 5.49 14.86 15.99
C VAL A 48 5.61 15.31 14.55
N LYS A 49 6.86 15.39 14.10
CA LYS A 49 7.22 15.74 12.73
C LYS A 49 7.31 14.46 11.90
N GLY A 50 6.87 14.52 10.64
CA GLY A 50 6.94 13.34 9.79
C GLY A 50 6.80 13.62 8.30
N ILE A 51 7.01 12.55 7.54
CA ILE A 51 6.75 12.45 6.11
C ILE A 51 5.72 11.36 5.91
N HIS A 52 4.62 11.68 5.26
CA HIS A 52 3.53 10.76 5.01
C HIS A 52 3.25 10.69 3.52
N THR A 53 3.37 9.50 2.95
CA THR A 53 3.01 9.23 1.56
C THR A 53 1.91 8.20 1.50
N ARG A 54 0.83 8.54 0.78
CA ARG A 54 -0.24 7.64 0.41
C ARG A 54 -0.21 7.42 -1.09
N ILE A 55 -0.31 6.16 -1.50
CA ILE A 55 -0.32 5.74 -2.88
C ILE A 55 -1.59 4.92 -3.09
N ASP A 56 -2.41 5.36 -4.05
CA ASP A 56 -3.49 4.57 -4.61
C ASP A 56 -3.10 4.12 -6.01
N LEU A 57 -2.80 2.84 -6.16
CA LEU A 57 -2.28 2.30 -7.41
C LEU A 57 -3.36 2.07 -8.47
N LEU A 58 -4.64 2.06 -8.08
CA LEU A 58 -5.73 1.95 -9.05
C LEU A 58 -5.94 3.27 -9.79
N GLN A 59 -5.75 4.39 -9.08
CA GLN A 59 -5.93 5.73 -9.63
C GLN A 59 -4.61 6.38 -10.08
N GLY A 60 -3.47 5.84 -9.65
CA GLY A 60 -2.16 6.43 -9.89
C GLY A 60 -1.89 7.66 -9.01
N ASP A 61 -2.71 7.88 -7.99
CA ASP A 61 -2.63 9.04 -7.12
C ASP A 61 -1.58 8.82 -6.04
N ILE A 62 -0.58 9.71 -6.03
CA ILE A 62 0.46 9.76 -5.01
C ILE A 62 0.34 11.10 -4.28
N GLY A 63 0.00 11.05 -2.99
CA GLY A 63 -0.03 12.21 -2.12
C GLY A 63 1.08 12.11 -1.08
N THR A 64 1.98 13.09 -1.04
CA THR A 64 3.00 13.19 0.01
C THR A 64 2.84 14.48 0.80
N ILE A 65 2.81 14.35 2.12
CA ILE A 65 2.82 15.45 3.08
C ILE A 65 4.15 15.41 3.82
N VAL A 66 4.89 16.51 3.79
CA VAL A 66 6.20 16.65 4.45
C VAL A 66 6.07 17.76 5.48
N ASP A 67 6.49 17.51 6.71
CA ASP A 67 6.65 18.57 7.69
C ASP A 67 7.67 19.61 7.22
N GLY A 68 7.35 20.89 7.36
CA GLY A 68 8.19 21.99 6.86
C GLY A 68 9.61 21.97 7.42
N SER A 69 9.84 21.40 8.60
CA SER A 69 11.18 21.28 9.18
C SER A 69 12.06 20.22 8.52
N PHE A 70 11.50 19.35 7.68
CA PHE A 70 12.25 18.40 6.87
C PHE A 70 12.40 18.82 5.41
N TYR A 71 11.72 19.89 4.99
CA TYR A 71 11.72 20.39 3.62
C TYR A 71 12.74 21.51 3.42
N ASP A 72 13.81 21.20 2.69
CA ASP A 72 14.70 22.17 2.10
C ASP A 72 14.73 21.95 0.57
N PRO A 73 14.27 22.93 -0.24
CA PRO A 73 14.20 22.80 -1.69
C PRO A 73 15.57 22.69 -2.37
N ASN A 74 16.66 23.08 -1.69
CA ASN A 74 18.01 23.02 -2.24
C ASN A 74 18.79 21.79 -1.77
N GLN A 75 18.36 21.14 -0.68
CA GLN A 75 19.06 19.99 -0.13
C GLN A 75 18.07 19.05 0.58
N PRO A 76 17.62 17.96 -0.07
CA PRO A 76 16.72 17.02 0.58
C PRO A 76 17.40 16.42 1.81
N SER A 77 16.67 16.39 2.93
CA SER A 77 17.21 15.84 4.17
C SER A 77 17.48 14.33 4.00
N PRO A 78 18.43 13.75 4.75
CA PRO A 78 18.66 12.29 4.73
C PRO A 78 17.39 11.48 5.01
N LEU A 79 16.47 12.01 5.81
CA LEU A 79 15.16 11.41 6.08
C LEU A 79 14.24 11.42 4.86
N GLN A 80 14.24 12.49 4.06
CA GLN A 80 13.51 12.52 2.80
C GLN A 80 14.06 11.51 1.81
N ALA A 81 15.39 11.39 1.70
CA ALA A 81 16.02 10.39 0.83
C ALA A 81 15.63 8.97 1.25
N LEU A 82 15.74 8.65 2.54
CA LEU A 82 15.32 7.36 3.09
C LEU A 82 13.82 7.09 2.83
N HIS A 83 12.95 8.08 3.08
CA HIS A 83 11.52 7.93 2.82
C HIS A 83 11.23 7.67 1.34
N SER A 84 11.92 8.37 0.45
CA SER A 84 11.76 8.22 -1.00
C SER A 84 12.21 6.84 -1.47
N GLU A 85 13.28 6.29 -0.89
CA GLU A 85 13.72 4.93 -1.16
C GLU A 85 12.69 3.89 -0.68
N GLN A 86 12.11 4.07 0.51
CA GLN A 86 11.04 3.21 1.02
C GLN A 86 9.80 3.26 0.12
N VAL A 87 9.43 4.46 -0.35
CA VAL A 87 8.36 4.64 -1.34
C VAL A 87 8.64 3.87 -2.62
N ALA A 88 9.84 4.00 -3.18
CA ALA A 88 10.22 3.29 -4.41
C ALA A 88 10.21 1.76 -4.23
N ASN A 89 10.72 1.26 -3.10
CA ASN A 89 10.73 -0.18 -2.81
C ASN A 89 9.31 -0.73 -2.63
N ALA A 90 8.46 0.01 -1.93
CA ALA A 90 7.10 -0.40 -1.71
C ALA A 90 6.27 -0.37 -3.00
N GLN A 91 6.47 0.62 -3.88
CA GLN A 91 5.86 0.63 -5.22
C GLN A 91 6.18 -0.63 -6.02
N LYS A 92 7.45 -1.08 -6.01
CA LYS A 92 7.86 -2.33 -6.68
C LYS A 92 7.16 -3.56 -6.10
N ILE A 93 7.07 -3.65 -4.77
CA ILE A 93 6.39 -4.77 -4.10
C ILE A 93 4.93 -4.82 -4.52
N VAL A 94 4.25 -3.67 -4.51
CA VAL A 94 2.83 -3.68 -4.86
C VAL A 94 2.61 -3.92 -6.36
N GLN A 95 3.46 -3.39 -7.23
CA GLN A 95 3.42 -3.73 -8.65
C GLN A 95 3.52 -5.24 -8.86
N SER A 96 4.50 -5.89 -8.21
CA SER A 96 4.66 -7.36 -8.29
C SER A 96 3.42 -8.10 -7.76
N ASN A 97 2.79 -7.62 -6.68
CA ASN A 97 1.56 -8.22 -6.17
C ASN A 97 0.39 -8.06 -7.15
N VAL A 98 0.26 -6.91 -7.81
CA VAL A 98 -0.78 -6.67 -8.83
C VAL A 98 -0.57 -7.58 -10.05
N GLU A 99 0.68 -7.75 -10.48
CA GLU A 99 1.04 -8.67 -11.57
C GLU A 99 0.66 -10.12 -11.22
N LEU A 100 1.02 -10.59 -10.02
CA LEU A 100 0.64 -11.94 -9.53
C LEU A 100 -0.88 -12.13 -9.45
N LEU A 101 -1.63 -11.09 -9.07
CA LEU A 101 -3.10 -11.14 -9.09
C LEU A 101 -3.65 -11.25 -10.51
N GLY A 102 -3.02 -10.58 -11.47
CA GLY A 102 -3.33 -10.72 -12.89
C GLY A 102 -3.09 -12.15 -13.39
N GLU A 103 -1.94 -12.73 -13.08
CA GLU A 103 -1.60 -14.12 -13.41
C GLU A 103 -2.59 -15.12 -12.79
N LEU A 104 -2.98 -14.91 -11.53
CA LEU A 104 -3.98 -15.74 -10.85
C LEU A 104 -5.35 -15.64 -11.52
N ALA A 105 -5.78 -14.43 -11.89
CA ALA A 105 -7.05 -14.20 -12.57
C ALA A 105 -7.07 -14.88 -13.95
N GLU A 106 -5.97 -14.79 -14.70
CA GLU A 106 -5.81 -15.47 -15.98
C GLU A 106 -5.85 -17.00 -15.82
N TRP A 107 -5.13 -17.54 -14.83
CA TRP A 107 -5.16 -18.97 -14.52
C TRP A 107 -6.56 -19.47 -14.17
N LEU A 108 -7.31 -18.71 -13.36
CA LEU A 108 -8.70 -19.03 -13.02
C LEU A 108 -9.60 -18.99 -14.26
N GLY A 109 -9.48 -17.95 -15.09
CA GLY A 109 -10.26 -17.83 -16.33
C GLY A 109 -10.02 -18.99 -17.30
N ASN A 110 -8.75 -19.37 -17.49
CA ASN A 110 -8.37 -20.51 -18.32
C ASN A 110 -8.88 -21.84 -17.75
N SER A 111 -8.80 -22.02 -16.43
CA SER A 111 -9.29 -23.23 -15.76
C SER A 111 -10.80 -23.41 -15.87
N VAL A 112 -11.57 -22.31 -15.75
CA VAL A 112 -13.02 -22.33 -15.93
C VAL A 112 -13.39 -22.60 -17.39
N ASN A 113 -12.74 -21.95 -18.36
CA ASN A 113 -12.97 -22.23 -19.78
C ASN A 113 -12.65 -23.68 -20.16
N ALA A 114 -11.57 -24.24 -19.62
CA ALA A 114 -11.19 -25.63 -19.84
C ALA A 114 -12.20 -26.63 -19.22
N ALA A 115 -12.85 -26.27 -18.11
CA ALA A 115 -13.91 -27.07 -17.51
C ALA A 115 -15.20 -27.02 -18.37
N LEU A 116 -15.58 -25.83 -18.86
CA LEU A 116 -16.78 -25.64 -19.68
C LEU A 116 -16.69 -26.33 -21.06
N THR A 117 -15.49 -26.40 -21.65
CA THR A 117 -15.28 -27.06 -22.96
C THR A 117 -15.19 -28.59 -22.87
N LYS A 118 -15.05 -29.18 -21.68
CA LYS A 118 -15.08 -30.64 -21.49
C LYS A 118 -16.50 -31.21 -21.35
N GLU A 119 -17.51 -30.37 -21.10
CA GLU A 119 -18.91 -30.80 -20.96
C GLU A 119 -19.73 -30.67 -22.25
N THR A 120 -19.14 -30.16 -23.35
CA THR A 120 -19.70 -30.14 -24.72
C THR A 120 -18.97 -31.12 -25.62
#